data_AF-A0A381XEA9-F1
#
_entry.id   AF-A0A381XEA9-F1
#
_cell.length_a   1.000
_cell.length_b   1.000
_cell.length_c   1.000
_cell.angle_alpha   90.00
_cell.angle_beta   90.00
_cell.angle_gamma   90.00
#
_symmetry.space_group_name_H-M   'P 1'
#
loop_
_entity.id
_entity.type
_entity.pdbx_description
1 polymer ?
#
loop_
_entity_poly.entity_id
_entity_poly.type
_entity_poly.pdbx_seq_one_letter_code
_entity_poly.pdbx_strand_id
1 'polypeptide(L)'
;MLKKTLESILTPKESDELISAFDQVGDIIIIRIPDSLLSKKKIIGEALLEQVKSVKSVFHQSSSVEGEFRTRDLEILAGEDKTETEYKESGCRFMIDVRKVFFSPRLSSERLRI
;
A
#
# COMPACT_ATOMS: atom_id res chain seq x y z
N MET A 1 -0.76 -5.96 -13.81
CA MET A 1 -0.23 -4.59 -13.79
C MET A 1 1.11 -4.59 -13.05
N LEU A 2 1.16 -4.71 -11.72
CA LEU A 2 2.44 -4.79 -10.98
C LEU A 2 3.33 -5.99 -11.38
N LYS A 3 2.76 -7.20 -11.48
CA LYS A 3 3.50 -8.40 -11.92
C LYS A 3 4.20 -8.19 -13.27
N LYS A 4 3.52 -7.54 -14.23
CA LYS A 4 4.07 -7.23 -15.56
C LYS A 4 5.25 -6.27 -15.49
N THR A 5 5.17 -5.24 -14.65
CA THR A 5 6.28 -4.29 -14.44
C THR A 5 7.50 -4.98 -13.83
N LEU A 6 7.28 -6.01 -13.00
CA LEU A 6 8.32 -6.74 -12.29
C LEU A 6 8.75 -8.05 -12.96
N GLU A 7 8.20 -8.39 -14.13
CA GLU A 7 8.52 -9.64 -14.87
C GLU A 7 9.99 -9.75 -15.27
N SER A 8 10.68 -8.62 -15.48
CA SER A 8 12.11 -8.58 -15.80
C SER A 8 13.03 -8.65 -14.59
N ILE A 9 12.47 -8.54 -13.37
CA ILE A 9 13.20 -8.40 -12.10
C ILE A 9 12.95 -9.61 -11.17
N LEU A 10 11.74 -10.15 -11.22
CA LEU A 10 11.33 -11.31 -10.45
C LEU A 10 11.43 -12.57 -11.30
N THR A 11 11.95 -13.63 -10.70
CA THR A 11 11.86 -14.97 -11.27
C THR A 11 10.40 -15.41 -11.35
N PRO A 12 10.05 -16.40 -12.19
CA PRO A 12 8.68 -16.90 -12.29
C PRO A 12 8.09 -17.31 -10.92
N LYS A 13 8.90 -17.96 -10.07
CA LYS A 13 8.50 -18.36 -8.72
C LYS A 13 8.19 -17.16 -7.82
N GLU A 14 9.07 -16.16 -7.81
CA GLU A 14 8.87 -14.93 -7.04
C GLU A 14 7.67 -14.12 -7.53
N SER A 15 7.43 -14.11 -8.85
CA SER A 15 6.26 -13.45 -9.44
C SER A 15 4.96 -14.12 -9.03
N ASP A 16 4.93 -15.45 -8.89
CA ASP A 16 3.78 -16.18 -8.37
C ASP A 16 3.51 -15.86 -6.90
N GLU A 17 4.57 -15.80 -6.07
CA GLU A 17 4.48 -15.43 -4.66
C GLU A 17 4.07 -13.97 -4.42
N LEU A 18 4.36 -13.07 -5.36
CA LEU A 18 4.04 -11.66 -5.21
C LEU A 18 2.52 -11.43 -5.08
N ILE A 19 2.13 -10.86 -3.94
CA ILE A 19 0.79 -10.34 -3.71
C ILE A 19 0.65 -9.03 -4.50
N SER A 20 -0.08 -9.09 -5.61
CA SER A 20 -0.27 -7.93 -6.49
C SER A 20 -1.30 -6.92 -5.97
N ALA A 21 -2.10 -7.31 -4.98
CA ALA A 21 -3.11 -6.45 -4.37
C ALA A 21 -2.46 -5.52 -3.34
N PHE A 22 -2.73 -4.23 -3.48
CA PHE A 22 -2.33 -3.19 -2.54
C PHE A 22 -3.50 -2.24 -2.28
N ASP A 23 -3.44 -1.53 -1.16
CA ASP A 23 -4.43 -0.50 -0.84
C ASP A 23 -3.84 0.87 -1.18
N GLN A 24 -4.60 1.68 -1.92
CA GLN A 24 -4.26 3.08 -2.17
C GLN A 24 -5.16 3.97 -1.31
N VAL A 25 -4.54 4.81 -0.49
CA VAL A 25 -5.20 5.82 0.34
C VAL A 25 -4.66 7.17 -0.08
N GLY A 26 -5.41 7.90 -0.90
CA GLY A 26 -4.98 9.19 -1.44
C GLY A 26 -3.71 9.04 -2.28
N ASP A 27 -2.63 9.74 -1.89
CA ASP A 27 -1.32 9.65 -2.53
C ASP A 27 -0.37 8.62 -1.87
N ILE A 28 -0.91 7.70 -1.05
CA ILE A 28 -0.15 6.65 -0.37
C ILE A 28 -0.56 5.26 -0.84
N ILE A 29 0.40 4.38 -1.10
CA ILE A 29 0.17 2.92 -1.28
C ILE A 29 0.65 2.15 -0.06
N ILE A 30 -0.12 1.15 0.35
CA ILE A 30 0.26 0.16 1.37
C ILE A 30 0.20 -1.23 0.75
N ILE A 31 1.31 -1.96 0.77
CA ILE A 31 1.45 -3.30 0.20
C ILE A 31 2.00 -4.30 1.23
N ARG A 32 1.56 -5.55 1.13
CA ARG A 32 2.16 -6.68 1.85
C ARG A 32 3.12 -7.42 0.94
N ILE A 33 4.32 -7.63 1.45
CA ILE A 33 5.39 -8.33 0.74
C ILE A 33 5.68 -9.61 1.53
N PRO A 34 5.61 -10.80 0.91
CA PRO A 34 6.01 -12.05 1.55
C PRO A 34 7.48 -12.02 1.99
N ASP A 35 7.83 -12.79 3.02
CA ASP A 35 9.19 -12.83 3.57
C ASP A 35 10.25 -13.19 2.52
N SER A 36 9.92 -14.08 1.59
CA SER A 36 10.78 -14.48 0.47
C SER A 36 11.17 -13.32 -0.45
N LEU A 37 10.36 -12.24 -0.50
CA LEU A 37 10.55 -11.09 -1.38
C LEU A 37 11.05 -9.85 -0.63
N LEU A 38 11.30 -9.92 0.69
CA LEU A 38 11.76 -8.77 1.48
C LEU A 38 13.08 -8.20 0.97
N SER A 39 13.98 -9.04 0.44
CA SER A 39 15.24 -8.59 -0.18
C SER A 39 15.02 -7.66 -1.39
N LYS A 40 13.84 -7.74 -2.04
CA LYS A 40 13.48 -6.95 -3.23
C LYS A 40 12.45 -5.85 -2.91
N LYS A 41 12.15 -5.61 -1.62
CA LYS A 41 11.08 -4.69 -1.21
C LYS A 41 11.22 -3.26 -1.74
N LYS A 42 12.46 -2.75 -1.80
CA LYS A 42 12.75 -1.42 -2.38
C LYS A 42 12.41 -1.34 -3.86
N ILE A 43 12.81 -2.35 -4.63
CA ILE A 43 12.54 -2.41 -6.07
C ILE A 43 11.04 -2.50 -6.34
N ILE A 44 10.31 -3.27 -5.53
CA ILE A 44 8.84 -3.33 -5.59
C ILE A 44 8.22 -1.96 -5.28
N GLY A 45 8.74 -1.26 -4.27
CA GLY A 45 8.30 0.09 -3.90
C GLY A 45 8.52 1.11 -5.02
N GLU A 46 9.72 1.14 -5.61
CA GLU A 46 10.07 2.05 -6.71
C GLU A 46 9.21 1.78 -7.94
N ALA A 47 9.01 0.50 -8.31
CA ALA A 47 8.15 0.13 -9.42
C ALA A 47 6.70 0.61 -9.22
N LEU A 48 6.17 0.54 -8.00
CA LEU A 48 4.84 1.06 -7.68
C LEU A 48 4.77 2.59 -7.81
N LEU A 49 5.79 3.29 -7.31
CA LEU A 49 5.88 4.74 -7.38
C LEU A 49 5.97 5.23 -8.83
N GLU A 50 6.75 4.55 -9.67
CA GLU A 50 6.86 4.88 -11.10
C GLU A 50 5.57 4.61 -11.87
N GLN A 51 4.88 3.52 -11.54
CA GLN A 51 3.68 3.09 -12.25
C GLN A 51 2.45 3.92 -11.87
N VAL A 52 2.28 4.27 -10.59
CA VAL A 52 1.11 5.00 -10.09
C VAL A 52 1.48 6.47 -9.86
N LYS A 53 1.37 7.28 -10.91
CA LYS A 53 1.80 8.69 -10.91
C LYS A 53 1.15 9.59 -9.85
N SER A 54 -0.01 9.21 -9.30
CA SER A 54 -0.68 9.96 -8.24
C SER A 54 -0.11 9.68 -6.84
N VAL A 55 0.74 8.67 -6.70
CA VAL A 55 1.29 8.22 -5.42
C VAL A 55 2.64 8.87 -5.19
N LYS A 56 2.89 9.26 -3.93
CA LYS A 56 4.13 9.87 -3.46
C LYS A 56 4.87 9.02 -2.44
N SER A 57 4.16 8.12 -1.78
CA SER A 57 4.71 7.27 -0.71
C SER A 57 4.22 5.83 -0.87
N VAL A 58 5.14 4.88 -0.80
CA VAL A 58 4.83 3.45 -0.83
C VAL A 58 5.33 2.80 0.45
N PHE A 59 4.44 2.21 1.24
CA PHE A 59 4.75 1.54 2.49
C PHE A 59 4.53 0.03 2.41
N HIS A 60 5.38 -0.70 3.11
CA HIS A 60 5.18 -2.10 3.45
C HIS A 60 4.44 -2.22 4.77
N GLN A 61 3.34 -2.96 4.77
CA GLN A 61 2.70 -3.40 6.01
C GLN A 61 3.50 -4.55 6.62
N SER A 62 4.28 -4.25 7.67
CA SER A 62 5.18 -5.21 8.34
C SER A 62 4.50 -5.99 9.47
N SER A 63 3.33 -5.56 9.94
CA SER A 63 2.56 -6.27 10.98
C SER A 63 1.09 -6.44 10.63
N SER A 64 0.44 -7.37 11.33
CA SER A 64 -1.02 -7.52 11.26
C SER A 64 -1.73 -6.32 11.88
N VAL A 65 -3.02 -6.17 11.57
CA VAL A 65 -3.84 -5.13 12.19
C VAL A 65 -4.19 -5.57 13.61
N GLU A 66 -3.73 -4.83 14.62
CA GLU A 66 -3.81 -5.25 16.02
C GLU A 66 -4.02 -4.08 17.00
N GLY A 67 -4.20 -4.42 18.29
CA GLY A 67 -4.44 -3.46 19.36
C GLY A 67 -5.84 -2.85 19.36
N GLU A 68 -6.11 -2.04 20.38
CA GLU A 68 -7.40 -1.35 20.58
C GLU A 68 -7.72 -0.39 19.42
N PHE A 69 -6.70 0.35 18.96
CA PHE A 69 -6.83 1.30 17.85
C PHE A 69 -6.72 0.66 16.47
N ARG A 70 -6.52 -0.66 16.39
CA ARG A 70 -6.46 -1.42 15.13
C ARG A 70 -5.39 -0.84 14.17
N THR A 71 -4.24 -0.48 14.70
CA THR A 71 -3.12 0.06 13.92
C THR A 71 -2.30 -1.06 13.29
N ARG A 72 -1.40 -0.69 12.37
CA ARG A 72 -0.47 -1.59 11.69
C ARG A 72 0.88 -0.89 11.58
N ASP A 73 1.96 -1.65 11.62
CA ASP A 73 3.29 -1.10 11.39
C ASP A 73 3.54 -0.94 9.90
N LEU A 74 4.08 0.22 9.54
CA LEU A 74 4.34 0.63 8.18
C LEU A 74 5.79 1.05 8.02
N GLU A 75 6.53 0.30 7.20
CA GLU A 75 7.90 0.62 6.80
C GLU A 75 7.88 1.30 5.43
N ILE A 76 8.60 2.41 5.27
CA ILE A 76 8.73 3.07 3.96
C ILE A 76 9.52 2.19 2.98
N LEU A 77 8.99 1.99 1.78
CA LEU A 77 9.66 1.28 0.69
C LEU A 77 10.27 2.22 -0.32
N ALA A 78 9.52 3.25 -0.73
CA ALA A 78 9.92 4.24 -1.73
C ALA A 78 9.11 5.54 -1.60
N GLY A 79 9.69 6.63 -2.08
CA GLY A 79 9.06 7.95 -2.07
C GLY A 79 9.28 8.73 -0.78
N GLU A 80 8.33 9.62 -0.46
CA GLU A 80 8.39 10.47 0.73
C GLU A 80 7.96 9.68 1.99
N ASP A 81 8.66 9.82 3.13
CA ASP A 81 8.20 9.27 4.41
C ASP A 81 7.12 10.18 5.02
N LYS A 82 6.01 10.27 4.29
CA LYS A 82 4.81 11.04 4.65
C LYS A 82 3.64 10.08 4.84
N THR A 83 3.08 10.06 6.05
CA THR A 83 1.99 9.16 6.43
C THR A 83 0.61 9.83 6.42
N GLU A 84 0.55 11.15 6.27
CA GLU A 84 -0.68 11.93 6.20
C GLU A 84 -1.10 12.20 4.76
N THR A 85 -2.37 11.95 4.45
CA THR A 85 -2.95 12.14 3.12
C THR A 85 -4.40 12.61 3.19
N GLU A 86 -4.84 13.32 2.15
CA GLU A 86 -6.26 13.54 1.88
C GLU A 86 -6.81 12.35 1.08
N TYR A 87 -7.82 11.67 1.59
CA TYR A 87 -8.55 10.61 0.91
C TYR A 87 -9.94 11.11 0.51
N LYS A 88 -10.35 10.85 -0.74
CA LYS A 88 -11.64 11.27 -1.29
C LYS A 88 -12.50 10.06 -1.55
N GLU A 89 -13.73 10.10 -1.05
CA GLU A 89 -14.69 9.01 -1.22
C GLU A 89 -16.11 9.54 -1.14
N SER A 90 -16.97 9.11 -2.07
CA SER A 90 -18.41 9.42 -2.06
C SER A 90 -18.73 10.91 -1.89
N GLY A 91 -17.91 11.79 -2.49
CA GLY A 91 -18.06 13.25 -2.38
C GLY A 91 -17.46 13.87 -1.11
N CYS A 92 -17.00 13.07 -0.16
CA CYS A 92 -16.36 13.50 1.08
C CYS A 92 -14.84 13.53 0.97
N ARG A 93 -14.21 14.32 1.85
CA ARG A 93 -12.75 14.40 1.99
C ARG A 93 -12.36 14.10 3.44
N PHE A 94 -11.34 13.26 3.62
CA PHE A 94 -10.87 12.81 4.91
C PHE A 94 -9.37 13.06 5.01
N MET A 95 -8.91 13.66 6.13
CA MET A 95 -7.49 13.71 6.46
C MET A 95 -7.15 12.47 7.28
N ILE A 96 -6.19 11.68 6.82
CA ILE A 96 -5.87 10.37 7.39
C ILE A 96 -4.37 10.25 7.59
N ASP A 97 -3.96 9.86 8.80
CA ASP A 97 -2.59 9.39 9.07
C ASP A 97 -2.58 7.85 9.09
N VAL A 98 -2.06 7.25 8.02
CA VAL A 98 -2.14 5.79 7.81
C VAL A 98 -1.37 4.97 8.85
N ARG A 99 -0.46 5.59 9.62
CA ARG A 99 0.29 4.93 10.69
C ARG A 99 -0.43 4.98 12.04
N LYS A 100 -1.31 5.97 12.24
CA LYS A 100 -1.99 6.22 13.53
C LYS A 100 -3.42 5.72 13.60
N VAL A 101 -4.10 5.55 12.47
CA VAL A 101 -5.51 5.14 12.44
C VAL A 101 -5.76 3.95 11.53
N PHE A 102 -6.72 3.11 11.92
CA PHE A 102 -7.24 2.10 11.02
C PHE A 102 -8.05 2.74 9.89
N PHE A 103 -7.61 2.53 8.65
CA PHE A 103 -8.40 2.88 7.48
C PHE A 103 -8.33 1.80 6.41
N SER A 104 -9.46 1.53 5.76
CA SER A 104 -9.54 0.63 4.61
C SER A 104 -10.36 1.26 3.48
N PRO A 105 -9.75 1.52 2.31
CA PRO A 105 -10.48 1.99 1.15
C PRO A 105 -11.43 0.92 0.59
N ARG A 106 -11.21 -0.37 0.90
CA ARG A 106 -12.06 -1.48 0.46
C ARG A 106 -13.48 -1.45 1.04
N LEU A 107 -13.68 -0.72 2.15
CA LEU A 107 -14.98 -0.54 2.78
C LEU A 107 -15.80 0.61 2.17
N SER A 108 -15.28 1.27 1.13
CA SER A 108 -15.94 2.39 0.44
C SER A 108 -17.36 2.08 -0.02
N SER A 109 -17.54 0.96 -0.71
CA SER A 109 -18.84 0.52 -1.23
C SER A 109 -19.84 0.25 -0.11
N GLU A 110 -19.38 -0.34 0.98
CA GLU A 110 -20.22 -0.62 2.15
C GLU A 110 -20.64 0.65 2.87
N ARG A 111 -19.74 1.65 2.99
CA ARG A 111 -20.07 2.97 3.53
C ARG A 111 -21.05 3.75 2.67
N LEU A 112 -21.02 3.58 1.35
CA LEU A 112 -21.99 4.21 0.44
C LEU A 112 -23.37 3.53 0.50
N ARG A 113 -23.42 2.24 0.86
CA ARG A 113 -24.65 1.44 0.89
C ARG A 113 -25.56 1.79 2.07
N ILE A 114 -24.99 2.12 3.22
CA ILE A 114 -25.70 2.45 4.47
C ILE A 114 -26.03 3.94 4.50
#